data_AF-A0A8H5L6E0-F1
#
_entry.id   AF-A0A8H5L6E0-F1
#
_cell.length_a   1.000
_cell.length_b   1.000
_cell.length_c   1.000
_cell.angle_alpha   90.00
_cell.angle_beta   90.00
_cell.angle_gamma   90.00
#
_symmetry.space_group_name_H-M   'P 1'
#
loop_
_entity.id
_entity.type
_entity.pdbx_description
1 polymer ?
#
loop_
_entity_poly.entity_id
_entity_poly.type
_entity_poly.pdbx_seq_one_letter_code
_entity_poly.pdbx_strand_id
1 'polypeptide(L)'
;MATSKPIPVLTISLAQHLHGYSANESVKEQWSETKVPASTSSRFANIGFDLDVQGRNLDELESQLREREWGGIIVGWCSRGNVELTELFEAVVAICVDHIVETKKGDASQKEPKLIFCRGPDDFVNATLRNFPN
;
A
#
# COMPACT_ATOMS: atom_id res chain seq x y z
N MET A 1 21.26 -10.98 17.12
CA MET A 1 21.00 -10.14 15.93
C MET A 1 19.70 -9.41 16.20
N ALA A 2 19.67 -8.07 16.13
CA ALA A 2 18.42 -7.34 16.30
C ALA A 2 17.47 -7.80 15.18
N THR A 3 16.39 -8.49 15.53
CA THR A 3 15.31 -8.78 14.60
C THR A 3 14.65 -7.45 14.27
N SER A 4 15.11 -6.79 13.21
CA SER A 4 14.49 -5.56 12.73
C SER A 4 13.01 -5.84 12.46
N LYS A 5 12.13 -5.04 13.06
CA LYS A 5 10.68 -5.14 12.83
C LYS A 5 10.42 -5.09 11.31
N PRO A 6 9.58 -5.98 10.76
CA PRO A 6 9.27 -5.97 9.33
C PRO A 6 8.71 -4.61 8.91
N ILE A 7 9.09 -4.15 7.71
CA ILE A 7 8.66 -2.87 7.13
C ILE A 7 7.17 -3.01 6.75
N PRO A 8 6.26 -2.26 7.39
CA PRO A 8 4.84 -2.34 7.06
C PRO A 8 4.57 -1.61 5.73
N VAL A 9 3.86 -2.29 4.82
CA VAL A 9 3.49 -1.76 3.51
C VAL A 9 1.98 -1.95 3.30
N LEU A 10 1.26 -0.86 3.06
CA LEU A 10 -0.16 -0.88 2.73
C LEU A 10 -0.35 -0.87 1.22
N THR A 11 -1.23 -1.70 0.67
CA THR A 11 -1.60 -1.72 -0.75
C THR A 11 -3.09 -1.42 -0.88
N ILE A 12 -3.42 -0.27 -1.46
CA ILE A 12 -4.80 0.21 -1.65
C ILE A 12 -5.23 -0.10 -3.08
N SER A 13 -6.39 -0.73 -3.26
CA SER A 13 -6.80 -1.23 -4.58
C SER A 13 -8.29 -1.40 -4.79
N LEU A 14 -8.74 -1.25 -6.03
CA LEU A 14 -10.07 -1.63 -6.52
C LEU A 14 -10.14 -3.07 -7.06
N ALA A 15 -9.17 -3.93 -6.79
CA ALA A 15 -9.11 -5.29 -7.32
C ALA A 15 -10.36 -6.11 -6.99
N GLN A 16 -10.92 -5.96 -5.79
CA GLN A 16 -12.14 -6.65 -5.42
C GLN A 16 -13.31 -6.27 -6.32
N HIS A 17 -13.43 -4.99 -6.65
CA HIS A 17 -14.49 -4.49 -7.52
C HIS A 17 -14.28 -4.92 -8.99
N LEU A 18 -13.07 -4.79 -9.52
CA LEU A 18 -12.79 -5.01 -10.96
C LEU A 18 -12.50 -6.47 -11.32
N HIS A 19 -12.00 -7.26 -10.38
CA HIS A 19 -11.51 -8.61 -10.63
C HIS A 19 -12.07 -9.67 -9.69
N GLY A 20 -12.83 -9.27 -8.65
CA GLY A 20 -13.54 -10.19 -7.76
C GLY A 20 -12.69 -10.85 -6.67
N TYR A 21 -11.44 -10.42 -6.49
CA TYR A 21 -10.55 -10.90 -5.44
C TYR A 21 -10.00 -9.74 -4.60
N SER A 22 -9.75 -10.00 -3.31
CA SER A 22 -9.28 -8.98 -2.38
C SER A 22 -7.83 -8.57 -2.67
N ALA A 23 -7.50 -7.31 -2.43
CA ALA A 23 -6.15 -6.80 -2.43
C ALA A 23 -5.24 -7.60 -1.48
N ASN A 24 -5.80 -8.03 -0.35
CA ASN A 24 -5.07 -8.84 0.63
C ASN A 24 -4.77 -10.25 0.11
N GLU A 25 -5.67 -10.84 -0.69
CA GLU A 25 -5.43 -12.13 -1.34
C GLU A 25 -4.29 -12.02 -2.36
N SER A 26 -4.31 -10.99 -3.21
CA SER A 26 -3.22 -10.80 -4.18
C SER A 26 -1.88 -10.46 -3.54
N VAL A 27 -1.89 -9.66 -2.48
CA VAL A 27 -0.66 -9.39 -1.72
C VAL A 27 -0.09 -10.69 -1.16
N LYS A 28 -0.91 -11.54 -0.54
CA LYS A 28 -0.46 -12.84 -0.02
C LYS A 28 0.08 -13.76 -1.13
N GLU A 29 -0.60 -13.81 -2.28
CA GLU A 29 -0.19 -14.64 -3.40
C GLU A 29 1.15 -14.16 -3.98
N GLN A 30 1.30 -12.86 -4.22
CA GLN A 30 2.50 -12.28 -4.83
C GLN A 30 3.72 -12.34 -3.90
N TRP A 31 3.50 -12.29 -2.58
CA TRP A 31 4.56 -12.44 -1.56
C TRP A 31 4.76 -13.87 -1.05
N SER A 32 4.12 -14.86 -1.68
CA SER A 32 4.28 -16.27 -1.31
C SER A 32 5.71 -16.77 -1.53
N GLU A 33 6.12 -17.80 -0.78
CA GLU A 33 7.48 -18.36 -0.84
C GLU A 33 7.85 -18.95 -2.21
N THR A 34 6.85 -19.32 -3.01
CA THR A 34 7.06 -19.82 -4.38
C THR A 34 7.46 -18.72 -5.35
N LYS A 35 7.12 -17.46 -5.07
CA LYS A 35 7.45 -16.28 -5.89
C LYS A 35 8.58 -15.44 -5.29
N VAL A 36 8.65 -15.35 -3.96
CA VAL A 36 9.62 -14.51 -3.24
C VAL A 36 10.30 -15.30 -2.13
N PRO A 37 11.64 -15.41 -2.12
CA PRO A 37 12.36 -16.11 -1.07
C PRO A 37 12.06 -15.56 0.34
N ALA A 38 11.96 -16.43 1.34
CA ALA A 38 11.69 -16.07 2.74
C ALA A 38 12.68 -15.03 3.30
N SER A 39 13.94 -15.07 2.87
CA SER A 39 14.97 -14.09 3.22
C SER A 39 14.63 -12.66 2.78
N THR A 40 13.81 -12.52 1.74
CA THR A 40 13.34 -11.24 1.21
C THR A 40 11.98 -10.88 1.76
N SER A 41 11.02 -11.81 1.75
CA SER A 41 9.64 -11.54 2.18
C SER A 41 9.52 -11.22 3.68
N SER A 42 10.34 -11.86 4.53
CA SER A 42 10.36 -11.60 5.99
C SER A 42 10.75 -10.17 6.38
N ARG A 43 11.33 -9.38 5.45
CA ARG A 43 11.63 -7.96 5.66
C ARG A 43 10.38 -7.09 5.67
N PHE A 44 9.24 -7.58 5.18
CA PHE A 44 8.04 -6.78 4.94
C PHE A 44 6.81 -7.37 5.64
N ALA A 45 5.93 -6.49 6.12
CA ALA A 45 4.58 -6.83 6.56
C ALA A 45 3.59 -6.17 5.58
N ASN A 46 3.24 -6.91 4.53
CA ASN A 46 2.37 -6.40 3.46
C ASN A 46 0.90 -6.59 3.82
N ILE A 47 0.10 -5.54 3.65
CA ILE A 47 -1.33 -5.49 4.01
C ILE A 47 -2.09 -4.95 2.80
N GLY A 48 -3.15 -5.64 2.38
CA GLY A 48 -4.07 -5.14 1.37
C GLY A 48 -5.25 -4.38 1.98
N PHE A 49 -5.70 -3.35 1.28
CA PHE A 49 -6.93 -2.62 1.55
C PHE A 49 -7.81 -2.59 0.29
N ASP A 50 -9.02 -3.11 0.44
CA ASP A 50 -10.02 -3.12 -0.62
C ASP A 50 -10.76 -1.78 -0.64
N LEU A 51 -10.46 -0.97 -1.64
CA LEU A 51 -11.13 0.30 -1.86
C LEU A 51 -12.55 0.04 -2.41
N ASP A 52 -13.52 0.77 -1.90
CA ASP A 52 -14.86 0.78 -2.48
C ASP A 52 -14.91 1.73 -3.69
N VAL A 53 -15.54 1.28 -4.78
CA VAL A 53 -15.61 2.06 -6.05
C VAL A 53 -16.39 3.38 -5.91
N GLN A 54 -17.27 3.49 -4.91
CA GLN A 54 -18.01 4.70 -4.61
C GLN A 54 -17.33 5.53 -3.49
N GLY A 55 -16.13 5.12 -3.03
CA GLY A 55 -15.40 5.80 -1.97
C GLY A 55 -16.08 5.73 -0.59
N ARG A 56 -16.97 4.76 -0.35
CA ARG A 56 -17.73 4.68 0.91
C ARG A 56 -16.88 4.32 2.13
N ASN A 57 -15.67 3.82 1.93
CA ASN A 57 -14.76 3.41 2.99
C ASN A 57 -13.50 4.30 3.09
N LEU A 58 -13.55 5.53 2.61
CA LEU A 58 -12.43 6.47 2.76
C LEU A 58 -12.12 6.80 4.23
N ASP A 59 -13.14 6.89 5.09
CA ASP A 59 -12.96 7.08 6.54
C ASP A 59 -12.25 5.88 7.20
N GLU A 60 -12.48 4.67 6.68
CA GLU A 60 -11.81 3.45 7.12
C GLU A 60 -10.33 3.46 6.69
N LEU A 61 -10.06 3.88 5.45
CA LEU A 61 -8.71 4.05 4.94
C LEU A 61 -7.91 5.02 5.81
N GLU A 62 -8.48 6.19 6.11
CA GLU A 62 -7.86 7.16 7.00
C GLU A 62 -7.56 6.59 8.39
N SER A 63 -8.52 5.85 8.95
CA SER A 63 -8.36 5.22 10.26
C SER A 63 -7.22 4.21 10.24
N GLN A 64 -7.13 3.37 9.20
CA GLN A 64 -6.06 2.40 9.03
C GLN A 64 -4.68 3.05 8.84
N LEU A 65 -4.63 4.19 8.15
CA LEU A 65 -3.39 4.99 8.03
C LEU A 65 -2.91 5.48 9.40
N ARG A 66 -3.83 5.89 10.29
CA ARG A 66 -3.50 6.38 11.65
C ARG A 66 -3.16 5.27 12.66
N GLU A 67 -3.58 4.03 12.42
CA GLU A 67 -3.39 2.91 13.37
C GLU A 67 -1.93 2.50 13.58
N ARG A 68 -1.04 2.77 12.63
CA ARG A 68 0.37 2.36 12.71
C ARG A 68 1.27 3.23 11.84
N GLU A 69 2.55 3.22 12.17
CA GLU A 69 3.59 3.77 11.30
C GLU A 69 3.74 2.89 10.06
N TRP A 70 3.67 3.50 8.88
CA TRP A 70 3.86 2.84 7.59
C TRP A 70 5.25 3.10 7.03
N GLY A 71 5.90 2.05 6.51
CA GLY A 71 7.13 2.21 5.74
C GLY A 71 6.82 2.66 4.30
N GLY A 72 5.74 2.12 3.72
CA GLY A 72 5.29 2.48 2.39
C GLY A 72 3.79 2.27 2.19
N ILE A 73 3.24 3.01 1.23
CA ILE A 73 1.84 2.98 0.83
C ILE A 73 1.82 2.86 -0.69
N ILE A 74 1.31 1.74 -1.20
CA ILE A 74 1.09 1.49 -2.62
C ILE A 74 -0.32 1.93 -2.98
N VAL A 75 -0.44 2.90 -3.88
CA VAL A 75 -1.70 3.46 -4.36
C VAL A 75 -1.86 3.25 -5.87
N GLY A 76 -3.12 3.29 -6.32
CA GLY A 76 -3.44 3.35 -7.73
C GLY A 76 -3.60 2.00 -8.42
N TRP A 77 -3.53 0.88 -7.68
CA TRP A 77 -3.83 -0.41 -8.29
C TRP A 77 -5.32 -0.49 -8.63
N CYS A 78 -5.64 -0.81 -9.88
CA CYS A 78 -7.00 -0.88 -10.43
C CYS A 78 -7.75 0.46 -10.51
N SER A 79 -7.33 1.52 -9.81
CA SER A 79 -7.90 2.86 -9.95
C SER A 79 -7.16 3.73 -10.97
N ARG A 80 -5.83 3.58 -11.08
CA ARG A 80 -5.03 4.37 -12.02
C ARG A 80 -5.13 3.82 -13.43
N GLY A 81 -5.50 4.68 -14.39
CA GLY A 81 -5.68 4.31 -15.81
C GLY A 81 -7.13 4.07 -16.23
N ASN A 82 -8.06 4.12 -15.27
CA ASN A 82 -9.50 4.12 -15.54
C ASN A 82 -10.02 5.57 -15.40
N VAL A 83 -10.36 6.20 -16.52
CA VAL A 83 -10.76 7.62 -16.56
C VAL A 83 -11.94 7.90 -15.61
N GLU A 84 -12.90 6.98 -15.54
CA GLU A 84 -14.08 7.07 -14.68
C GLU A 84 -13.75 7.04 -13.17
N LEU A 85 -12.55 6.57 -12.81
CA LEU A 85 -12.10 6.43 -11.41
C LEU A 85 -11.07 7.50 -11.02
N THR A 86 -10.88 8.53 -11.87
CA THR A 86 -9.87 9.58 -11.65
C THR A 86 -10.14 10.34 -10.36
N GLU A 87 -11.37 10.79 -10.12
CA GLU A 87 -11.72 11.55 -8.91
C GLU A 87 -11.49 10.72 -7.63
N LEU A 88 -11.87 9.43 -7.65
CA LEU A 88 -11.62 8.52 -6.55
C LEU A 88 -10.12 8.30 -6.32
N PHE A 89 -9.35 8.12 -7.40
CA PHE A 89 -7.89 7.99 -7.31
C PHE A 89 -7.26 9.25 -6.69
N GLU A 90 -7.68 10.43 -7.13
CA GLU A 90 -7.20 11.71 -6.61
C GLU A 90 -7.54 11.87 -5.12
N ALA A 91 -8.76 11.52 -4.70
CA ALA A 91 -9.18 11.56 -3.31
C ALA A 91 -8.33 10.63 -2.42
N VAL A 92 -8.07 9.39 -2.88
CA VAL A 92 -7.22 8.43 -2.16
C VAL A 92 -5.78 8.93 -2.06
N VAL A 93 -5.24 9.50 -3.14
CA VAL A 93 -3.89 10.09 -3.11
C VAL A 93 -3.84 11.26 -2.15
N ALA A 94 -4.86 12.12 -2.12
CA ALA A 94 -4.93 13.26 -1.19
C ALA A 94 -4.88 12.78 0.26
N ILE A 95 -5.72 11.81 0.64
CA ILE A 95 -5.73 11.19 1.98
C ILE A 95 -4.34 10.65 2.36
N CYS A 96 -3.69 9.92 1.44
CA CYS A 96 -2.37 9.36 1.71
C CYS A 96 -1.30 10.44 1.89
N VAL A 97 -1.34 11.50 1.06
CA VAL A 97 -0.40 12.63 1.15
C VAL A 97 -0.61 13.42 2.43
N ASP A 98 -1.86 13.70 2.80
CA ASP A 98 -2.19 14.41 4.04
C ASP A 98 -1.67 13.65 5.26
N HIS A 99 -1.89 12.33 5.31
CA HIS A 99 -1.33 11.49 6.36
C HIS A 99 0.22 11.56 6.44
N ILE A 100 0.90 11.53 5.30
CA ILE A 100 2.38 11.64 5.25
C ILE A 100 2.83 13.01 5.78
N VAL A 101 2.15 14.09 5.38
CA VAL A 101 2.45 15.46 5.80
C VAL A 101 2.17 15.66 7.30
N GLU A 102 1.08 15.11 7.82
CA GLU A 102 0.74 15.15 9.25
C GLU A 102 1.77 14.42 10.10
N THR A 103 2.19 13.22 9.67
CA THR A 103 3.25 12.45 10.32
C THR A 103 4.54 13.28 10.45
N LYS A 104 4.92 14.00 9.38
CA LYS A 104 6.09 14.90 9.39
C LYS A 104 6.00 16.05 10.39
N LYS A 105 4.80 16.62 10.59
CA LYS A 105 4.59 17.74 11.53
C LYS A 105 4.70 17.29 12.98
N GLY A 106 4.38 16.03 13.28
CA GLY A 106 4.42 15.46 14.62
C GLY A 106 5.83 15.16 15.13
N ASP A 107 6.73 14.69 14.26
CA ASP A 107 8.11 14.35 14.63
C ASP A 107 9.04 14.32 13.40
N ALA A 108 9.96 15.29 13.30
CA ALA A 108 10.93 15.36 12.20
C ALA A 108 11.95 14.19 12.18
N SER A 109 12.01 13.39 13.25
CA SER A 109 12.85 12.18 13.31
C SER A 109 12.15 10.93 12.78
N GLN A 110 10.82 10.96 12.62
CA GLN A 110 10.08 9.87 11.99
C GLN A 110 10.36 9.83 10.47
N LYS A 111 10.59 8.62 9.95
CA LYS A 111 10.74 8.41 8.51
C LYS A 111 9.38 8.45 7.86
N GLU A 112 9.22 9.36 6.91
CA GLU A 112 8.01 9.49 6.10
C GLU A 112 7.70 8.17 5.35
N PRO A 113 6.44 7.71 5.34
CA PRO A 113 6.03 6.61 4.48
C PRO A 113 6.33 6.95 3.02
N LYS A 114 6.86 5.99 2.26
CA LYS A 114 7.00 6.16 0.81
C LYS A 114 5.65 5.97 0.14
N LEU A 115 5.18 6.96 -0.62
CA LEU A 115 4.06 6.78 -1.56
C LEU A 115 4.58 6.10 -2.83
N ILE A 116 4.01 4.95 -3.18
CA ILE A 116 4.50 4.06 -4.23
C ILE A 116 3.36 3.82 -5.23
N PHE A 117 3.72 3.76 -6.52
CA PHE A 117 2.81 3.38 -7.58
C PHE A 117 3.31 2.10 -8.24
N CYS A 118 2.42 1.14 -8.46
CA CYS A 118 2.69 -0.06 -9.24
C CYS A 118 1.85 -0.06 -10.53
N ARG A 119 2.26 -0.88 -11.50
CA ARG A 119 1.51 -1.04 -12.77
C ARG A 119 0.35 -2.04 -12.69
N GLY A 120 0.35 -2.89 -11.66
CA GLY A 120 -0.59 -4.00 -11.54
C GLY A 120 -0.10 -5.05 -10.54
N PRO A 121 -0.77 -6.21 -10.46
CA PRO A 121 -0.49 -7.20 -9.43
C PRO A 121 0.89 -7.83 -9.51
N ASP A 122 1.42 -8.02 -10.73
CA ASP A 122 2.73 -8.64 -10.92
C ASP A 122 3.91 -7.68 -10.65
N ASP A 123 3.62 -6.39 -10.44
CA ASP A 123 4.64 -5.36 -10.16
C ASP A 123 4.75 -5.04 -8.66
N PHE A 124 3.94 -5.66 -7.78
CA PHE A 124 3.96 -5.36 -6.35
C PHE A 124 5.31 -5.55 -5.71
N VAL A 125 5.85 -6.75 -5.86
CA VAL A 125 7.12 -7.13 -5.25
C VAL A 125 8.22 -6.23 -5.79
N ASN A 126 8.27 -6.03 -7.11
CA ASN A 126 9.30 -5.20 -7.75
C ASN A 126 9.21 -3.72 -7.33
N ALA A 127 8.00 -3.16 -7.27
CA ALA A 127 7.77 -1.79 -6.82
C ALA A 127 8.19 -1.61 -5.35
N THR A 128 7.87 -2.55 -4.47
CA THR A 128 8.32 -2.53 -3.07
C THR A 128 9.84 -2.63 -2.99
N LEU A 129 10.46 -3.63 -3.62
CA LEU A 129 11.91 -3.85 -3.51
C LEU A 129 12.74 -2.70 -4.08
N ARG A 130 12.28 -2.06 -5.16
CA ARG A 130 12.94 -0.86 -5.72
C ARG A 130 12.93 0.32 -4.73
N ASN A 131 11.90 0.43 -3.90
CA ASN A 131 11.74 1.51 -2.93
C ASN A 131 12.42 1.22 -1.59
N PHE A 132 12.66 -0.06 -1.27
CA PHE A 132 13.31 -0.54 -0.06
C PHE A 132 14.49 -1.47 -0.40
N PRO A 133 15.57 -0.93 -1.00
CA PRO A 133 16.76 -1.72 -1.30
C PRO A 133 17.39 -2.32 -0.03
N ASN A 134 18.17 -3.39 -0.22
CA ASN A 134 18.96 -4.02 0.85
C ASN A 134 20.07 -3.09 1.35
#